data_AF-A0A7U9S711-F1
#
_entry.id   AF-A0A7U9S711-F1
#
_cell.length_a   1.000
_cell.length_b   1.000
_cell.length_c   1.000
_cell.angle_alpha   90.00
_cell.angle_beta   90.00
_cell.angle_gamma   90.00
#
_symmetry.space_group_name_H-M   'P 1'
#
loop_
_entity.id
_entity.type
_entity.pdbx_description
1 polymer ?
#
loop_
_entity_poly.entity_id
_entity_poly.type
_entity_poly.pdbx_seq_one_letter_code
_entity_poly.pdbx_strand_id
1 'polypeptide(L)'
;MIREQYESLKTGKNLRKDLIALKQELKQEEAREELLKLLEGDYRIFTELLGHEEPKVRGNAALILGRLGQEVFAAPLYEAYGKEEKLFIKSSYLSALAKLDCSEYLPRLKERLAELEAYQPAAEEEKHIREELKSLRAIVHREEPLKKHVFQGYDETYEVILTTGRQYQQATAEQVKNGDTTVLKSGVRVVTSHIRPILEIPTYREMLFPLNQKRLKPEPKPAAKALAESNLLELLDKAHQASDNYRFRLGIQSRMPLNKRSDFAKKCGFALEQETGRRLCNSPSDYEVEIRLVEGREGTFLPLVKLYTFREQRFAYRKRAVAASIRPEQAALIAYLAKPYLAKQAQILDPFCGVGTMLLERDRVCPARMMYGIDTFGEAIDGAWENTRLAGKQVNYIHRDFFTFQHGYLFDEIITNMPERGKTSREEHALFYQKFFEKAEELLTDSGTMVLYSNEKNYIKKQLRLRNGFTLLKEYSMDEKGIYNLFIIAKRK
;
A
#
# COMPACT_ATOMS: atom_id res chain seq x y z
N MET A 1 -24.80 17.52 -25.45
CA MET A 1 -23.85 16.66 -26.18
C MET A 1 -24.41 15.25 -26.35
N ILE A 2 -24.89 14.61 -25.27
CA ILE A 2 -25.59 13.31 -25.31
C ILE A 2 -26.76 13.29 -26.31
N ARG A 3 -27.65 14.30 -26.26
CA ARG A 3 -28.79 14.39 -27.20
C ARG A 3 -28.37 14.43 -28.67
N GLU A 4 -27.33 15.20 -29.02
CA GLU A 4 -26.83 15.31 -30.39
C GLU A 4 -26.25 13.99 -30.89
N GLN A 5 -25.52 13.28 -30.03
CA GLN A 5 -24.97 11.95 -30.35
C GLN A 5 -26.09 10.91 -30.50
N TYR A 6 -27.10 10.96 -29.64
CA TYR A 6 -28.26 10.09 -29.73
C TYR A 6 -29.03 10.29 -31.04
N GLU A 7 -29.28 11.55 -31.44
CA GLU A 7 -29.91 11.82 -32.74
C GLU A 7 -29.01 11.41 -33.92
N SER A 8 -27.69 11.60 -33.83
CA SER A 8 -26.76 11.13 -34.86
C SER A 8 -26.79 9.60 -35.01
N LEU A 9 -26.86 8.86 -33.90
CA LEU A 9 -26.97 7.39 -33.91
C LEU A 9 -28.20 6.91 -34.67
N LYS A 10 -29.35 7.59 -34.54
CA LYS A 10 -30.57 7.26 -35.29
C LYS A 10 -30.41 7.37 -36.80
N THR A 11 -29.49 8.23 -37.27
CA THR A 11 -29.24 8.41 -38.71
C THR A 11 -28.26 7.39 -39.30
N GLY A 12 -27.54 6.63 -38.47
CA GLY A 12 -26.61 5.57 -38.89
C GLY A 12 -25.32 6.00 -39.60
N LYS A 13 -25.14 7.29 -39.94
CA LYS A 13 -24.05 7.76 -40.81
C LYS A 13 -22.63 7.62 -40.22
N ASN A 14 -22.47 7.75 -38.90
CA ASN A 14 -21.17 7.73 -38.21
C ASN A 14 -21.17 6.81 -36.98
N LEU A 15 -21.91 5.71 -37.07
CA LEU A 15 -22.28 4.83 -35.95
C LEU A 15 -21.12 4.52 -34.98
N ARG A 16 -19.98 4.04 -35.49
CA ARG A 16 -18.83 3.71 -34.65
C ARG A 16 -18.23 4.92 -33.92
N LYS A 17 -18.13 6.08 -34.58
CA LYS A 17 -17.59 7.30 -33.98
C LYS A 17 -18.50 7.79 -32.87
N ASP A 18 -19.80 7.78 -33.13
CA ASP A 18 -20.83 8.25 -32.19
C ASP A 18 -20.89 7.34 -30.96
N LEU A 19 -20.85 6.01 -31.14
CA LEU A 19 -20.77 5.07 -30.01
C LEU A 19 -19.50 5.25 -29.17
N ILE A 20 -18.35 5.55 -29.79
CA ILE A 20 -17.11 5.79 -29.05
C ILE A 20 -17.24 7.06 -28.20
N ALA A 21 -17.76 8.14 -28.77
CA ALA A 21 -17.94 9.42 -28.09
C ALA A 21 -18.95 9.28 -26.94
N LEU A 22 -20.13 8.72 -27.23
CA LEU A 22 -21.18 8.46 -26.25
C LEU A 22 -20.68 7.58 -25.10
N LYS A 23 -19.97 6.49 -25.43
CA LYS A 23 -19.32 5.67 -24.42
C LYS A 23 -18.44 6.51 -23.51
N GLN A 24 -17.57 7.41 -24.01
CA GLN A 24 -16.72 8.21 -23.13
C GLN A 24 -17.49 9.14 -22.19
N GLU A 25 -18.56 9.76 -22.68
CA GLU A 25 -19.41 10.67 -21.89
C GLU A 25 -20.12 9.96 -20.75
N LEU A 26 -20.64 8.75 -21.01
CA LEU A 26 -21.29 7.89 -20.01
C LEU A 26 -20.36 7.42 -18.87
N LYS A 27 -19.13 7.94 -18.77
CA LYS A 27 -18.35 7.84 -17.53
C LYS A 27 -18.98 8.68 -16.42
N GLN A 28 -19.55 9.83 -16.76
CA GLN A 28 -20.24 10.73 -15.83
C GLN A 28 -21.65 10.21 -15.52
N GLU A 29 -22.13 10.47 -14.31
CA GLU A 29 -23.43 9.98 -13.84
C GLU A 29 -24.58 10.75 -14.50
N GLU A 30 -24.44 12.07 -14.62
CA GLU A 30 -25.43 12.97 -15.23
C GLU A 30 -25.69 12.60 -16.69
N ALA A 31 -24.64 12.21 -17.42
CA ALA A 31 -24.72 11.77 -18.80
C ALA A 31 -25.52 10.45 -18.94
N ARG A 32 -25.43 9.56 -17.95
CA ARG A 32 -26.20 8.30 -17.94
C ARG A 32 -27.68 8.59 -17.72
N GLU A 33 -28.00 9.44 -16.76
CA GLU A 33 -29.38 9.86 -16.50
C GLU A 33 -30.00 10.57 -17.70
N GLU A 34 -29.26 11.48 -18.34
CA GLU A 34 -29.73 12.18 -19.55
C GLU A 34 -30.05 11.18 -20.67
N LEU A 35 -29.16 10.22 -20.93
CA LEU A 35 -29.40 9.22 -21.96
C LEU A 35 -30.58 8.29 -21.62
N LEU A 36 -30.72 7.87 -20.36
CA LEU A 36 -31.87 7.06 -19.92
C LEU A 36 -33.20 7.80 -20.12
N LYS A 37 -33.24 9.10 -19.82
CA LYS A 37 -34.41 9.95 -20.08
C LYS A 37 -34.74 10.04 -21.57
N LEU A 38 -33.74 10.15 -22.44
CA LEU A 38 -33.95 10.21 -23.90
C LEU A 38 -34.41 8.88 -24.50
N LEU A 39 -34.08 7.76 -23.86
CA LEU A 39 -34.46 6.43 -24.32
C LEU A 39 -35.89 6.07 -23.92
N GLU A 40 -36.42 6.63 -22.84
CA GLU A 40 -37.79 6.39 -22.36
C GLU A 40 -38.15 4.88 -22.23
N GLY A 41 -37.15 4.03 -21.95
CA GLY A 41 -37.31 2.57 -21.88
C GLY A 41 -37.19 1.83 -23.23
N ASP A 42 -37.09 2.54 -24.34
CA ASP A 42 -36.81 1.96 -25.66
C ASP A 42 -35.30 1.87 -25.91
N TYR A 43 -34.76 0.68 -25.67
CA TYR A 43 -33.33 0.39 -25.79
C TYR A 43 -32.93 -0.26 -27.12
N ARG A 44 -33.88 -0.39 -28.07
CA ARG A 44 -33.68 -1.13 -29.34
C ARG A 44 -32.47 -0.63 -30.11
N ILE A 45 -32.27 0.68 -30.14
CA ILE A 45 -31.13 1.33 -30.80
C ILE A 45 -29.77 0.81 -30.33
N PHE A 46 -29.65 0.29 -29.10
CA PHE A 46 -28.41 -0.29 -28.59
C PHE A 46 -28.43 -1.82 -28.57
N THR A 47 -29.58 -2.45 -28.30
CA THR A 47 -29.67 -3.92 -28.27
C THR A 47 -29.57 -4.53 -29.66
N GLU A 48 -30.13 -3.88 -30.70
CA GLU A 48 -30.00 -4.34 -32.10
C GLU A 48 -28.54 -4.25 -32.59
N LEU A 49 -27.78 -3.26 -32.09
CA LEU A 49 -26.37 -3.09 -32.44
C LEU A 49 -25.45 -4.20 -31.89
N LEU A 50 -25.93 -5.03 -30.96
CA LEU A 50 -25.23 -6.25 -30.56
C LEU A 50 -25.18 -7.29 -31.68
N GLY A 51 -26.06 -7.21 -32.67
CA GLY A 51 -26.07 -8.06 -33.88
C GLY A 51 -25.38 -7.44 -35.10
N HIS A 52 -24.78 -6.26 -34.96
CA HIS A 52 -24.20 -5.52 -36.09
C HIS A 52 -23.00 -6.25 -36.73
N GLU A 53 -22.81 -6.13 -38.05
CA GLU A 53 -21.72 -6.80 -38.78
C GLU A 53 -20.31 -6.39 -38.30
N GLU A 54 -20.10 -5.09 -38.04
CA GLU A 54 -18.83 -4.56 -37.55
C GLU A 54 -18.57 -4.92 -36.07
N PRO A 55 -17.49 -5.67 -35.73
CA PRO A 55 -17.23 -6.09 -34.35
C PRO A 55 -17.04 -4.95 -33.35
N LYS A 56 -16.45 -3.83 -33.79
CA LYS A 56 -16.24 -2.66 -32.94
C LYS A 56 -17.53 -1.92 -32.62
N VAL A 57 -18.53 -1.99 -33.49
CA VAL A 57 -19.88 -1.45 -33.19
C VAL A 57 -20.50 -2.28 -32.07
N ARG A 58 -20.52 -3.61 -32.22
CA ARG A 58 -21.06 -4.53 -31.19
C ARG A 58 -20.40 -4.32 -29.83
N GLY A 59 -19.06 -4.28 -29.78
CA GLY A 59 -18.33 -4.10 -28.54
C GLY A 59 -18.58 -2.75 -27.86
N ASN A 60 -18.74 -1.66 -28.63
CA ASN A 60 -19.08 -0.37 -28.04
C ASN A 60 -20.53 -0.31 -27.56
N ALA A 61 -21.47 -0.91 -28.30
CA ALA A 61 -22.87 -1.03 -27.87
C ALA A 61 -22.97 -1.80 -26.53
N ALA A 62 -22.29 -2.94 -26.42
CA ALA A 62 -22.23 -3.72 -25.19
C ALA A 62 -21.72 -2.88 -24.00
N LEU A 63 -20.62 -2.13 -24.18
CA LEU A 63 -20.05 -1.27 -23.14
C LEU A 63 -20.95 -0.08 -22.76
N ILE A 64 -21.80 0.40 -23.68
CA ILE A 64 -22.81 1.42 -23.39
C ILE A 64 -23.92 0.82 -22.54
N LEU A 65 -24.49 -0.32 -22.93
CA LEU A 65 -25.52 -1.02 -22.16
C LEU A 65 -25.06 -1.30 -20.73
N GLY A 66 -23.84 -1.81 -20.55
CA GLY A 66 -23.29 -2.01 -19.19
C GLY A 66 -23.10 -0.72 -18.40
N ARG A 67 -22.86 0.43 -19.04
CA ARG A 67 -22.77 1.75 -18.34
C ARG A 67 -24.13 2.29 -17.94
N LEU A 68 -25.16 2.03 -18.74
CA LEU A 68 -26.54 2.40 -18.43
C LEU A 68 -27.09 1.63 -17.22
N GLY A 69 -26.55 0.44 -16.95
CA GLY A 69 -26.74 -0.26 -15.68
C GLY A 69 -28.18 -0.75 -15.45
N GLN A 70 -28.95 -1.01 -16.52
CA GLN A 70 -30.30 -1.56 -16.40
C GLN A 70 -30.24 -3.08 -16.46
N GLU A 71 -30.88 -3.75 -15.50
CA GLU A 71 -30.84 -5.22 -15.38
C GLU A 71 -31.44 -5.95 -16.60
N VAL A 72 -32.37 -5.29 -17.32
CA VAL A 72 -32.96 -5.80 -18.56
C VAL A 72 -31.92 -6.09 -19.65
N PHE A 73 -30.70 -5.55 -19.53
CA PHE A 73 -29.61 -5.78 -20.50
C PHE A 73 -28.80 -7.05 -20.25
N ALA A 74 -28.94 -7.70 -19.09
CA ALA A 74 -28.14 -8.88 -18.75
C ALA A 74 -28.36 -10.02 -19.76
N ALA A 75 -29.63 -10.34 -20.09
CA ALA A 75 -29.99 -11.37 -21.07
C ALA A 75 -29.42 -11.08 -22.48
N PRO A 76 -29.72 -9.92 -23.12
CA PRO A 76 -29.17 -9.60 -24.44
C PRO A 76 -27.64 -9.61 -24.49
N LEU A 77 -26.96 -9.12 -23.44
CA LEU A 77 -25.51 -9.09 -23.37
C LEU A 77 -24.91 -10.50 -23.27
N TYR A 78 -25.52 -11.38 -22.46
CA TYR A 78 -25.08 -12.76 -22.31
C TYR A 78 -25.28 -13.56 -23.60
N GLU A 79 -26.44 -13.43 -24.24
CA GLU A 79 -26.71 -14.10 -25.52
C GLU A 79 -25.75 -13.64 -26.63
N ALA A 80 -25.49 -12.33 -26.72
CA ALA A 80 -24.54 -11.78 -27.68
C ALA A 80 -23.10 -12.25 -27.41
N TYR A 81 -22.70 -12.35 -26.14
CA TYR A 81 -21.41 -12.92 -25.74
C TYR A 81 -21.24 -14.37 -26.21
N GLY A 82 -22.28 -15.19 -26.06
CA GLY A 82 -22.30 -16.59 -26.50
C GLY A 82 -22.14 -16.74 -28.02
N LYS A 83 -22.75 -15.84 -28.81
CA LYS A 83 -22.69 -15.84 -30.28
C LYS A 83 -21.42 -15.17 -30.84
N GLU A 84 -20.69 -14.39 -30.05
CA GLU A 84 -19.54 -13.64 -30.53
C GLU A 84 -18.36 -14.56 -30.90
N GLU A 85 -17.93 -14.50 -32.16
CA GLU A 85 -16.76 -15.24 -32.66
C GLU A 85 -15.46 -14.45 -32.53
N LYS A 86 -15.50 -13.11 -32.50
CA LYS A 86 -14.30 -12.28 -32.45
C LYS A 86 -13.78 -12.15 -31.01
N LEU A 87 -12.72 -12.89 -30.70
CA LEU A 87 -12.07 -12.93 -29.37
C LEU A 87 -11.78 -11.55 -28.79
N PHE A 88 -11.34 -10.59 -29.61
CA PHE A 88 -10.99 -9.24 -29.15
C PHE A 88 -12.18 -8.39 -28.69
N ILE A 89 -13.41 -8.82 -28.93
CA ILE A 89 -14.63 -8.15 -28.47
C ILE A 89 -15.29 -8.88 -27.30
N LYS A 90 -15.06 -10.20 -27.11
CA LYS A 90 -15.67 -11.01 -26.02
C LYS A 90 -15.55 -10.35 -24.63
N SER A 91 -14.37 -9.81 -24.30
CA SER A 91 -14.13 -9.10 -23.03
C SER A 91 -14.97 -7.83 -22.84
N SER A 92 -15.48 -7.22 -23.92
CA SER A 92 -16.36 -6.04 -23.86
C SER A 92 -17.74 -6.40 -23.31
N TYR A 93 -18.32 -7.53 -23.73
CA TYR A 93 -19.60 -8.00 -23.19
C TYR A 93 -19.48 -8.39 -21.72
N LEU A 94 -18.43 -9.12 -21.35
CA LEU A 94 -18.19 -9.48 -19.96
C LEU A 94 -17.93 -8.25 -19.08
N SER A 95 -17.20 -7.25 -19.59
CA SER A 95 -17.02 -5.98 -18.89
C SER A 95 -18.34 -5.20 -18.69
N ALA A 96 -19.32 -5.41 -19.57
CA ALA A 96 -20.66 -4.85 -19.43
C ALA A 96 -21.49 -5.64 -18.42
N LEU A 97 -21.50 -6.97 -18.52
CA LEU A 97 -22.16 -7.88 -17.57
C LEU A 97 -21.64 -7.70 -16.13
N ALA A 98 -20.34 -7.43 -15.96
CA ALA A 98 -19.73 -7.15 -14.65
C ALA A 98 -20.28 -5.88 -13.95
N LYS A 99 -21.19 -5.13 -14.58
CA LYS A 99 -21.88 -3.98 -14.00
C LYS A 99 -23.35 -4.21 -13.70
N LEU A 100 -23.86 -5.39 -14.03
CA LEU A 100 -25.24 -5.81 -13.84
C LEU A 100 -25.30 -7.00 -12.86
N ASP A 101 -26.49 -7.34 -12.42
CA ASP A 101 -26.78 -8.63 -11.82
C ASP A 101 -26.76 -9.70 -12.90
N CYS A 102 -25.90 -10.70 -12.71
CA CYS A 102 -25.75 -11.83 -13.62
C CYS A 102 -25.89 -13.17 -12.90
N SER A 103 -26.59 -13.17 -11.75
CA SER A 103 -26.81 -14.36 -10.92
C SER A 103 -27.38 -15.54 -11.72
N GLU A 104 -28.31 -15.27 -12.64
CA GLU A 104 -28.91 -16.29 -13.52
C GLU A 104 -27.87 -16.98 -14.44
N TYR A 105 -26.87 -16.24 -14.90
CA TYR A 105 -25.86 -16.72 -15.85
C TYR A 105 -24.61 -17.26 -15.19
N LEU A 106 -24.47 -17.08 -13.87
CA LEU A 106 -23.27 -17.42 -13.11
C LEU A 106 -22.81 -18.88 -13.32
N PRO A 107 -23.68 -19.92 -13.32
CA PRO A 107 -23.24 -21.30 -13.57
C PRO A 107 -22.54 -21.49 -14.92
N ARG A 108 -23.08 -20.87 -15.99
CA ARG A 108 -22.51 -20.97 -17.34
C ARG A 108 -21.24 -20.13 -17.50
N LEU A 109 -21.17 -18.97 -16.84
CA LEU A 109 -19.95 -18.15 -16.80
C LEU A 109 -18.81 -18.87 -16.07
N LYS A 110 -19.12 -19.66 -15.04
CA LYS A 110 -18.13 -20.53 -14.36
C LYS A 110 -17.65 -21.67 -15.24
N GLU A 111 -18.55 -22.32 -15.96
CA GLU A 111 -18.19 -23.36 -16.94
C GLU A 111 -17.23 -22.80 -17.99
N ARG A 112 -17.57 -21.64 -18.56
CA ARG A 112 -16.70 -20.96 -19.52
C ARG A 112 -15.36 -20.52 -18.93
N LEU A 113 -15.34 -20.08 -17.67
CA LEU A 113 -14.10 -19.78 -16.96
C LEU A 113 -13.23 -21.04 -16.85
N ALA A 114 -13.81 -22.17 -16.43
CA ALA A 114 -13.10 -23.44 -16.32
C ALA A 114 -12.56 -23.94 -17.68
N GLU A 115 -13.32 -23.80 -18.77
CA GLU A 115 -12.86 -24.11 -20.13
C GLU A 115 -11.64 -23.30 -20.53
N LEU A 116 -11.68 -21.98 -20.35
CA LEU A 116 -10.55 -21.09 -20.68
C LEU A 116 -9.36 -21.33 -19.76
N GLU A 117 -9.61 -21.81 -18.54
CA GLU A 117 -8.57 -22.29 -17.66
C GLU A 117 -8.03 -23.67 -18.09
N ALA A 118 -8.78 -24.53 -18.75
CA ALA A 118 -8.19 -25.74 -19.35
C ALA A 118 -7.40 -25.44 -20.64
N TYR A 119 -7.65 -24.29 -21.27
CA TYR A 119 -7.14 -23.96 -22.60
C TYR A 119 -5.70 -23.41 -22.63
N GLN A 120 -4.91 -23.86 -23.61
CA GLN A 120 -3.60 -23.30 -23.95
C GLN A 120 -3.69 -22.51 -25.27
N PRO A 121 -3.76 -21.17 -25.23
CA PRO A 121 -3.97 -20.35 -26.42
C PRO A 121 -2.71 -20.25 -27.30
N ALA A 122 -2.93 -20.04 -28.60
CA ALA A 122 -1.87 -19.61 -29.52
C ALA A 122 -1.36 -18.20 -29.16
N ALA A 123 -0.18 -17.83 -29.64
CA ALA A 123 0.49 -16.57 -29.26
C ALA A 123 -0.33 -15.32 -29.63
N GLU A 124 -1.05 -15.38 -30.74
CA GLU A 124 -1.93 -14.34 -31.27
C GLU A 124 -3.24 -14.19 -30.46
N GLU A 125 -3.69 -15.25 -29.80
CA GLU A 125 -4.93 -15.28 -29.00
C GLU A 125 -4.68 -14.95 -27.52
N GLU A 126 -3.46 -15.16 -27.03
CA GLU A 126 -3.06 -15.05 -25.61
C GLU A 126 -3.57 -13.75 -24.97
N LYS A 127 -3.46 -12.63 -25.69
CA LYS A 127 -3.95 -11.33 -25.21
C LYS A 127 -5.44 -11.35 -24.93
N HIS A 128 -6.22 -11.90 -25.86
CA HIS A 128 -7.68 -11.87 -25.83
C HIS A 128 -8.23 -12.86 -24.82
N ILE A 129 -7.68 -14.08 -24.77
CA ILE A 129 -8.02 -15.07 -23.75
C ILE A 129 -7.72 -14.53 -22.34
N ARG A 130 -6.57 -13.87 -22.14
CA ARG A 130 -6.26 -13.23 -20.86
C ARG A 130 -7.25 -12.12 -20.48
N GLU A 131 -7.71 -11.33 -21.44
CA GLU A 131 -8.71 -10.29 -21.20
C GLU A 131 -10.10 -10.87 -20.88
N GLU A 132 -10.48 -11.98 -21.51
CA GLU A 132 -11.71 -12.73 -21.25
C GLU A 132 -11.68 -13.36 -19.85
N LEU A 133 -10.62 -14.11 -19.52
CA LEU A 133 -10.39 -14.69 -18.18
C LEU A 133 -10.45 -13.63 -17.09
N LYS A 134 -9.78 -12.49 -17.29
CA LYS A 134 -9.83 -11.37 -16.34
C LYS A 134 -11.26 -10.90 -16.09
N SER A 135 -12.07 -10.80 -17.14
CA SER A 135 -13.44 -10.29 -17.06
C SER A 135 -14.38 -11.32 -16.43
N LEU A 136 -14.25 -12.61 -16.78
CA LEU A 136 -14.99 -13.71 -16.15
C LEU A 136 -14.70 -13.80 -14.64
N ARG A 137 -13.42 -13.77 -14.25
CA ARG A 137 -13.03 -13.80 -12.83
C ARG A 137 -13.58 -12.62 -12.05
N ALA A 138 -13.63 -11.43 -12.65
CA ALA A 138 -14.21 -10.26 -12.01
C ALA A 138 -15.71 -10.45 -11.71
N ILE A 139 -16.43 -11.16 -12.57
CA ILE A 139 -17.84 -11.51 -12.35
C ILE A 139 -17.95 -12.61 -11.28
N VAL A 140 -17.27 -13.75 -11.49
CA VAL A 140 -17.39 -14.93 -10.62
C VAL A 140 -16.95 -14.63 -9.18
N HIS A 141 -15.82 -13.95 -8.99
CA HIS A 141 -15.31 -13.65 -7.64
C HIS A 141 -16.10 -12.57 -6.90
N ARG A 142 -16.91 -11.76 -7.60
CA ARG A 142 -17.80 -10.78 -6.96
C ARG A 142 -18.93 -11.50 -6.23
N GLU A 143 -19.50 -12.52 -6.86
CA GLU A 143 -20.59 -13.32 -6.28
C GLU A 143 -20.07 -14.36 -5.27
N GLU A 144 -18.85 -14.87 -5.48
CA GLU A 144 -18.22 -15.87 -4.61
C GLU A 144 -16.81 -15.44 -4.22
N PRO A 145 -16.66 -14.58 -3.19
CA PRO A 145 -15.35 -14.18 -2.71
C PRO A 145 -14.63 -15.39 -2.10
N LEU A 146 -13.53 -15.79 -2.73
CA LEU A 146 -12.67 -16.86 -2.22
C LEU A 146 -12.16 -16.51 -0.81
N LYS A 147 -12.12 -17.52 0.07
CA LYS A 147 -11.54 -17.39 1.41
C LYS A 147 -10.04 -17.14 1.30
N LYS A 148 -9.53 -16.14 2.03
CA LYS A 148 -8.07 -15.89 2.11
C LYS A 148 -7.41 -16.86 3.07
N HIS A 149 -6.20 -17.26 2.75
CA HIS A 149 -5.36 -18.05 3.62
C HIS A 149 -4.95 -17.24 4.85
N VAL A 150 -4.66 -17.97 5.92
CA VAL A 150 -4.05 -17.44 7.14
C VAL A 150 -2.70 -18.12 7.29
N PHE A 151 -1.68 -17.37 7.65
CA PHE A 151 -0.36 -17.94 7.92
C PHE A 151 -0.45 -18.91 9.11
N GLN A 152 0.04 -20.14 8.93
CA GLN A 152 -0.02 -21.22 9.94
C GLN A 152 1.35 -21.82 10.26
N GLY A 153 2.31 -21.77 9.34
CA GLY A 153 3.65 -22.31 9.53
C GLY A 153 4.54 -21.46 10.43
N TYR A 154 4.13 -21.16 11.66
CA TYR A 154 4.91 -20.32 12.59
C TYR A 154 6.15 -21.00 13.18
N ASP A 155 6.16 -22.33 13.19
CA ASP A 155 7.23 -23.16 13.77
C ASP A 155 8.19 -23.72 12.69
N GLU A 156 8.02 -23.24 11.47
CA GLU A 156 8.80 -23.59 10.30
C GLU A 156 10.05 -22.70 10.16
N THR A 157 11.08 -23.22 9.49
CA THR A 157 12.31 -22.45 9.21
C THR A 157 12.16 -21.58 7.97
N TYR A 158 12.39 -20.27 8.11
CA TYR A 158 12.37 -19.30 7.00
C TYR A 158 13.68 -18.53 6.88
N GLU A 159 14.04 -18.22 5.64
CA GLU A 159 14.89 -17.08 5.30
C GLU A 159 13.97 -15.87 5.06
N VAL A 160 14.24 -14.76 5.73
CA VAL A 160 13.52 -13.49 5.54
C VAL A 160 14.47 -12.31 5.42
N ILE A 161 14.03 -11.25 4.75
CA ILE A 161 14.69 -9.96 4.65
C ILE A 161 13.78 -8.93 5.32
N LEU A 162 14.25 -8.39 6.44
CA LEU A 162 13.66 -7.25 7.13
C LEU A 162 14.21 -5.98 6.48
N THR A 163 13.39 -5.30 5.69
CA THR A 163 13.81 -4.09 4.97
C THR A 163 13.94 -2.91 5.92
N THR A 164 14.94 -2.06 5.71
CA THR A 164 15.20 -0.88 6.55
C THR A 164 15.67 0.31 5.70
N GLY A 165 15.95 1.43 6.35
CA GLY A 165 16.87 2.43 5.79
C GLY A 165 18.30 1.87 5.64
N ARG A 166 19.23 2.69 5.15
CA ARG A 166 20.61 2.26 4.85
C ARG A 166 21.67 2.66 5.87
N GLN A 167 21.25 3.29 6.98
CA GLN A 167 22.16 3.75 8.04
C GLN A 167 22.16 2.87 9.29
N TYR A 168 20.99 2.45 9.76
CA TYR A 168 20.81 1.82 11.07
C TYR A 168 20.23 0.41 10.99
N GLN A 169 20.65 -0.37 10.00
CA GLN A 169 20.25 -1.78 9.87
C GLN A 169 20.61 -2.59 11.12
N GLN A 170 21.74 -2.24 11.75
CA GLN A 170 22.23 -2.87 12.97
C GLN A 170 21.20 -2.79 14.12
N ALA A 171 20.46 -1.69 14.24
CA ALA A 171 19.42 -1.56 15.26
C ALA A 171 18.33 -2.63 15.11
N THR A 172 17.99 -3.02 13.88
CA THR A 172 17.05 -4.12 13.62
C THR A 172 17.70 -5.48 13.89
N ALA A 173 18.95 -5.66 13.48
CA ALA A 173 19.69 -6.91 13.71
C ALA A 173 19.84 -7.24 15.20
N GLU A 174 20.15 -6.26 16.04
CA GLU A 174 20.31 -6.43 17.49
C GLU A 174 19.02 -6.83 18.21
N GLN A 175 17.85 -6.61 17.60
CA GLN A 175 16.55 -7.00 18.16
C GLN A 175 16.14 -8.43 17.77
N VAL A 176 16.83 -9.05 16.81
CA VAL A 176 16.59 -10.44 16.41
C VAL A 176 17.02 -11.37 17.54
N LYS A 177 16.09 -12.21 18.00
CA LYS A 177 16.34 -13.30 18.94
C LYS A 177 16.11 -14.63 18.23
N ASN A 178 16.94 -15.63 18.52
CA ASN A 178 16.80 -17.00 18.00
C ASN A 178 16.81 -17.07 16.46
N GLY A 179 17.81 -16.46 15.82
CA GLY A 179 18.01 -16.54 14.38
C GLY A 179 19.37 -15.99 13.95
N ASP A 180 19.86 -16.48 12.81
CA ASP A 180 21.13 -16.07 12.23
C ASP A 180 20.93 -14.81 11.40
N THR A 181 21.65 -13.75 11.76
CA THR A 181 21.51 -12.43 11.12
C THR A 181 22.67 -12.13 10.17
N THR A 182 22.37 -11.59 9.00
CA THR A 182 23.33 -10.95 8.10
C THR A 182 22.86 -9.54 7.76
N VAL A 183 23.67 -8.54 8.08
CA VAL A 183 23.35 -7.14 7.75
C VAL A 183 23.53 -6.90 6.25
N LEU A 184 22.49 -6.35 5.61
CA LEU A 184 22.49 -5.98 4.20
C LEU A 184 22.54 -4.45 4.05
N LYS A 185 22.80 -3.97 2.83
CA LYS A 185 22.81 -2.53 2.55
C LYS A 185 21.47 -1.84 2.86
N SER A 186 20.33 -2.51 2.69
CA SER A 186 18.99 -1.91 2.88
C SER A 186 18.06 -2.78 3.72
N GLY A 187 18.64 -3.54 4.65
CA GLY A 187 17.87 -4.45 5.51
C GLY A 187 18.74 -5.39 6.32
N VAL A 188 18.09 -6.36 6.94
CA VAL A 188 18.72 -7.46 7.67
C VAL A 188 18.13 -8.76 7.13
N ARG A 189 19.00 -9.66 6.69
CA ARG A 189 18.61 -11.04 6.37
C ARG A 189 18.64 -11.85 7.66
N VAL A 190 17.59 -12.63 7.89
CA VAL A 190 17.43 -13.47 9.07
C VAL A 190 17.05 -14.88 8.64
N VAL A 191 17.72 -15.88 9.19
CA VAL A 191 17.28 -17.28 9.11
C VAL A 191 16.80 -17.70 10.50
N THR A 192 15.55 -18.16 10.62
CA THR A 192 14.97 -18.51 11.93
C THR A 192 13.88 -19.58 11.80
N SER A 193 13.76 -20.42 12.82
CA SER A 193 12.61 -21.34 13.07
C SER A 193 11.55 -20.73 14.00
N HIS A 194 11.74 -19.47 14.43
CA HIS A 194 10.88 -18.78 15.38
C HIS A 194 10.47 -17.41 14.81
N ILE A 195 9.59 -17.43 13.80
CA ILE A 195 9.23 -16.19 13.08
C ILE A 195 8.42 -15.21 13.94
N ARG A 196 7.71 -15.68 14.97
CA ARG A 196 6.86 -14.84 15.84
C ARG A 196 7.63 -13.68 16.49
N PRO A 197 8.74 -13.91 17.22
CA PRO A 197 9.60 -12.83 17.72
C PRO A 197 10.05 -11.83 16.65
N ILE A 198 10.28 -12.28 15.42
CA ILE A 198 10.73 -11.42 14.32
C ILE A 198 9.62 -10.46 13.90
N LEU A 199 8.37 -10.92 13.84
CA LEU A 199 7.19 -10.11 13.50
C LEU A 199 6.94 -8.95 14.50
N GLU A 200 7.44 -9.09 15.73
CA GLU A 200 7.29 -8.06 16.77
C GLU A 200 8.36 -6.96 16.70
N ILE A 201 9.40 -7.12 15.88
CA ILE A 201 10.48 -6.13 15.77
C ILE A 201 9.95 -4.83 15.12
N PRO A 202 9.96 -3.68 15.81
CA PRO A 202 9.32 -2.48 15.32
C PRO A 202 10.20 -1.67 14.35
N THR A 203 11.50 -1.96 14.20
CA THR A 203 12.43 -1.10 13.45
C THR A 203 12.60 -1.45 11.96
N TYR A 204 11.94 -2.50 11.46
CA TYR A 204 11.93 -2.80 10.02
C TYR A 204 10.69 -2.21 9.32
N ARG A 205 10.73 -2.02 8.00
CA ARG A 205 9.61 -1.50 7.19
C ARG A 205 8.69 -2.63 6.76
N GLU A 206 9.24 -3.59 6.03
CA GLU A 206 8.53 -4.77 5.52
C GLU A 206 9.39 -6.02 5.69
N MET A 207 8.74 -7.17 5.88
CA MET A 207 9.35 -8.50 5.83
C MET A 207 9.12 -9.10 4.44
N LEU A 208 10.18 -9.61 3.82
CA LEU A 208 10.16 -10.22 2.50
C LEU A 208 10.85 -11.59 2.52
N PHE A 209 10.27 -12.58 1.86
CA PHE A 209 10.83 -13.93 1.73
C PHE A 209 11.58 -14.03 0.40
N PRO A 210 12.91 -14.12 0.39
CA PRO A 210 13.65 -14.32 -0.85
C PRO A 210 13.43 -15.73 -1.39
N LEU A 211 13.30 -15.87 -2.70
CA LEU A 211 13.26 -17.20 -3.33
C LEU A 211 14.68 -17.72 -3.57
N ASN A 212 14.81 -19.03 -3.81
CA ASN A 212 16.09 -19.69 -4.12
C ASN A 212 16.68 -19.21 -5.47
N GLN A 213 15.82 -18.86 -6.43
CA GLN A 213 16.22 -18.23 -7.69
C GLN A 213 16.56 -16.75 -7.46
N LYS A 214 17.84 -16.37 -7.55
CA LYS A 214 18.29 -15.00 -7.23
C LYS A 214 18.36 -14.06 -8.44
N ARG A 215 18.30 -14.59 -9.68
CA ARG A 215 18.51 -13.83 -10.92
C ARG A 215 17.55 -14.30 -12.02
N LEU A 216 16.47 -13.56 -12.20
CA LEU A 216 15.46 -13.83 -13.22
C LEU A 216 15.70 -12.93 -14.42
N LYS A 217 15.57 -13.47 -15.64
CA LYS A 217 15.62 -12.67 -16.86
C LYS A 217 14.45 -11.69 -16.90
N PRO A 218 14.64 -10.44 -17.38
CA PRO A 218 13.58 -9.45 -17.45
C PRO A 218 12.63 -9.67 -18.64
N GLU A 219 12.27 -10.92 -18.91
CA GLU A 219 11.39 -11.34 -19.99
C GLU A 219 10.19 -12.11 -19.40
N PRO A 220 8.93 -11.83 -19.80
CA PRO A 220 7.76 -12.34 -19.09
C PRO A 220 7.69 -13.88 -18.96
N LYS A 221 7.82 -14.62 -20.07
CA LYS A 221 7.72 -16.09 -20.06
C LYS A 221 8.92 -16.76 -19.35
N PRO A 222 10.18 -16.37 -19.63
CA PRO A 222 11.33 -16.90 -18.88
C PRO A 222 11.27 -16.59 -17.38
N ALA A 223 10.82 -15.40 -16.99
CA ALA A 223 10.67 -15.04 -15.57
C ALA A 223 9.58 -15.88 -14.89
N ALA A 224 8.44 -16.07 -15.55
CA ALA A 224 7.35 -16.91 -15.04
C ALA A 224 7.78 -18.37 -14.84
N LYS A 225 8.46 -18.96 -15.83
CA LYS A 225 9.01 -20.31 -15.72
C LYS A 225 10.00 -20.43 -14.56
N ALA A 226 10.95 -19.49 -14.45
CA ALA A 226 11.91 -19.49 -13.34
C ALA A 226 11.24 -19.30 -11.96
N LEU A 227 10.13 -18.56 -11.88
CA LEU A 227 9.33 -18.45 -10.66
C LEU A 227 8.61 -19.77 -10.34
N ALA A 228 8.05 -20.45 -11.33
CA ALA A 228 7.40 -21.75 -11.14
C ALA A 228 8.39 -22.84 -10.71
N GLU A 229 9.61 -22.83 -11.24
CA GLU A 229 10.71 -23.74 -10.88
C GLU A 229 11.43 -23.36 -9.57
N SER A 230 11.08 -22.22 -8.96
CA SER A 230 11.64 -21.80 -7.68
C SER A 230 10.94 -22.48 -6.50
N ASN A 231 11.43 -22.24 -5.29
CA ASN A 231 10.76 -22.69 -4.06
C ASN A 231 9.50 -21.87 -3.70
N LEU A 232 8.88 -21.15 -4.65
CA LEU A 232 7.72 -20.30 -4.40
C LEU A 232 6.51 -21.08 -3.86
N LEU A 233 6.10 -22.15 -4.55
CA LEU A 233 4.96 -22.95 -4.11
C LEU A 233 5.26 -23.67 -2.79
N GLU A 234 6.46 -24.22 -2.64
CA GLU A 234 6.92 -24.83 -1.38
C GLU A 234 6.86 -23.84 -0.22
N LEU A 235 7.35 -22.60 -0.42
CA LEU A 235 7.26 -21.53 0.57
C LEU A 235 5.82 -21.24 0.97
N LEU A 236 4.90 -21.16 -0.01
CA LEU A 236 3.49 -20.88 0.27
C LEU A 236 2.82 -22.03 1.00
N ASP A 237 3.08 -23.27 0.60
CA ASP A 237 2.50 -24.46 1.23
C ASP A 237 2.99 -24.61 2.66
N LYS A 238 4.29 -24.40 2.87
CA LYS A 238 4.92 -24.34 4.18
C LYS A 238 4.32 -23.23 5.06
N ALA A 239 4.16 -22.02 4.51
CA ALA A 239 3.61 -20.87 5.22
C ALA A 239 2.16 -21.05 5.67
N HIS A 240 1.34 -21.74 4.88
CA HIS A 240 -0.10 -21.85 5.12
C HIS A 240 -0.54 -23.23 5.59
N GLN A 241 0.38 -24.21 5.62
CA GLN A 241 0.10 -25.62 5.91
C GLN A 241 -1.06 -26.16 5.05
N ALA A 242 -1.08 -25.74 3.79
CA ALA A 242 -2.11 -26.04 2.80
C ALA A 242 -1.45 -26.25 1.44
N SER A 243 -2.16 -26.89 0.51
CA SER A 243 -1.69 -27.07 -0.87
C SER A 243 -2.68 -26.52 -1.91
N ASP A 244 -3.54 -25.61 -1.47
CA ASP A 244 -4.60 -24.99 -2.27
C ASP A 244 -4.03 -23.95 -3.26
N ASN A 245 -4.94 -23.23 -3.94
CA ASN A 245 -4.59 -22.19 -4.91
C ASN A 245 -4.41 -20.83 -4.22
N TYR A 246 -3.32 -20.13 -4.52
CA TYR A 246 -3.02 -18.82 -3.93
C TYR A 246 -3.28 -17.67 -4.89
N ARG A 247 -3.82 -16.57 -4.35
CA ARG A 247 -4.02 -15.34 -5.13
C ARG A 247 -2.83 -14.40 -5.00
N PHE A 248 -2.18 -14.12 -6.13
CA PHE A 248 -0.98 -13.29 -6.15
C PHE A 248 -1.15 -12.02 -6.98
N ARG A 249 -0.28 -11.05 -6.74
CA ARG A 249 0.04 -9.98 -7.69
C ARG A 249 1.54 -9.93 -7.97
N LEU A 250 1.91 -9.38 -9.12
CA LEU A 250 3.30 -9.02 -9.41
C LEU A 250 3.58 -7.55 -9.10
N GLY A 251 4.58 -7.30 -8.26
CA GLY A 251 5.13 -5.97 -8.00
C GLY A 251 6.46 -5.78 -8.71
N ILE A 252 6.55 -4.88 -9.69
CA ILE A 252 7.79 -4.65 -10.45
C ILE A 252 8.48 -3.37 -9.97
N GLN A 253 9.59 -3.54 -9.25
CA GLN A 253 10.48 -2.45 -8.83
C GLN A 253 11.66 -2.35 -9.78
N SER A 254 11.46 -1.63 -10.88
CA SER A 254 12.45 -1.46 -11.95
C SER A 254 12.47 -0.02 -12.46
N ARG A 255 13.53 0.32 -13.20
CA ARG A 255 13.72 1.59 -13.93
C ARG A 255 12.83 1.69 -15.16
N MET A 256 12.12 0.62 -15.51
CA MET A 256 11.24 0.61 -16.68
C MET A 256 10.10 1.63 -16.55
N PRO A 257 9.68 2.26 -17.67
CA PRO A 257 8.46 3.08 -17.71
C PRO A 257 7.23 2.32 -17.22
N LEU A 258 6.27 3.03 -16.63
CA LEU A 258 5.08 2.44 -16.00
C LEU A 258 4.27 1.54 -16.94
N ASN A 259 4.09 1.95 -18.20
CA ASN A 259 3.39 1.15 -19.21
C ASN A 259 4.10 -0.19 -19.49
N LYS A 260 5.42 -0.19 -19.62
CA LYS A 260 6.22 -1.41 -19.83
C LYS A 260 6.16 -2.33 -18.59
N ARG A 261 6.18 -1.76 -17.38
CA ARG A 261 6.00 -2.53 -16.13
C ARG A 261 4.63 -3.18 -16.06
N SER A 262 3.57 -2.46 -16.44
CA SER A 262 2.22 -3.00 -16.47
C SER A 262 2.05 -4.12 -17.50
N ASP A 263 2.61 -3.96 -18.70
CA ASP A 263 2.58 -5.01 -19.74
C ASP A 263 3.37 -6.25 -19.31
N PHE A 264 4.57 -6.05 -18.74
CA PHE A 264 5.37 -7.13 -18.18
C PHE A 264 4.59 -7.91 -17.11
N ALA A 265 4.03 -7.21 -16.11
CA ALA A 265 3.31 -7.86 -15.02
C ALA A 265 2.10 -8.66 -15.52
N LYS A 266 1.37 -8.16 -16.54
CA LYS A 266 0.24 -8.89 -17.13
C LYS A 266 0.68 -10.16 -17.86
N LYS A 267 1.73 -10.09 -18.66
CA LYS A 267 2.24 -11.23 -19.44
C LYS A 267 2.91 -12.27 -18.54
N CYS A 268 3.74 -11.81 -17.60
CA CYS A 268 4.44 -12.67 -16.65
C CYS A 268 3.46 -13.33 -15.69
N GLY A 269 2.47 -12.57 -15.19
CA GLY A 269 1.41 -13.12 -14.35
C GLY A 269 0.65 -14.23 -15.04
N PHE A 270 0.15 -13.99 -16.26
CA PHE A 270 -0.56 -15.00 -17.05
C PHE A 270 0.28 -16.25 -17.31
N ALA A 271 1.55 -16.08 -17.73
CA ALA A 271 2.44 -17.21 -17.94
C ALA A 271 2.68 -17.99 -16.63
N LEU A 272 2.83 -17.32 -15.49
CA LEU A 272 3.03 -17.99 -14.20
C LEU A 272 1.81 -18.82 -13.78
N GLU A 273 0.60 -18.33 -14.06
CA GLU A 273 -0.63 -19.12 -13.83
C GLU A 273 -0.60 -20.42 -14.64
N GLN A 274 -0.14 -20.39 -15.89
CA GLN A 274 -0.02 -21.58 -16.72
C GLN A 274 1.07 -22.53 -16.24
N GLU A 275 2.28 -22.01 -15.99
CA GLU A 275 3.45 -22.81 -15.55
C GLU A 275 3.21 -23.50 -14.19
N THR A 276 2.34 -22.96 -13.35
CA THR A 276 2.04 -23.51 -12.02
C THR A 276 0.79 -24.38 -12.00
N GLY A 277 0.21 -24.68 -13.17
CA GLY A 277 -1.07 -25.40 -13.26
C GLY A 277 -2.20 -24.68 -12.50
N ARG A 278 -2.14 -23.35 -12.42
CA ARG A 278 -3.06 -22.46 -11.71
C ARG A 278 -3.13 -22.65 -10.19
N ARG A 279 -2.11 -23.27 -9.60
CA ARG A 279 -1.87 -23.15 -8.15
C ARG A 279 -1.61 -21.70 -7.74
N LEU A 280 -1.16 -20.87 -8.67
CA LEU A 280 -1.10 -19.42 -8.51
C LEU A 280 -2.09 -18.75 -9.47
N CYS A 281 -2.96 -17.89 -8.93
CA CYS A 281 -3.95 -17.13 -9.67
C CYS A 281 -3.69 -15.63 -9.56
N ASN A 282 -3.52 -14.94 -10.69
CA ASN A 282 -3.19 -13.51 -10.70
C ASN A 282 -4.43 -12.67 -10.39
N SER A 283 -4.41 -11.95 -9.26
CA SER A 283 -5.49 -11.11 -8.76
C SER A 283 -4.95 -9.75 -8.27
N PRO A 284 -4.78 -8.75 -9.16
CA PRO A 284 -4.15 -7.48 -8.79
C PRO A 284 -4.88 -6.66 -7.72
N SER A 285 -6.19 -6.89 -7.53
CA SER A 285 -7.05 -6.17 -6.58
C SER A 285 -7.45 -6.98 -5.35
N ASP A 286 -7.33 -8.31 -5.39
CA ASP A 286 -7.69 -9.17 -4.27
C ASP A 286 -6.69 -10.34 -4.15
N TYR A 287 -5.47 -10.00 -3.75
CA TYR A 287 -4.36 -10.92 -3.55
C TYR A 287 -4.08 -11.10 -2.05
N GLU A 288 -3.39 -12.20 -1.74
CA GLU A 288 -2.81 -12.48 -0.42
C GLU A 288 -1.27 -12.60 -0.49
N VAL A 289 -0.74 -12.75 -1.70
CA VAL A 289 0.70 -12.83 -1.99
C VAL A 289 1.10 -11.71 -2.95
N GLU A 290 2.19 -11.00 -2.66
CA GLU A 290 2.86 -10.17 -3.65
C GLU A 290 4.22 -10.79 -3.99
N ILE A 291 4.37 -11.17 -5.26
CA ILE A 291 5.66 -11.55 -5.83
C ILE A 291 6.31 -10.27 -6.35
N ARG A 292 7.32 -9.79 -5.63
CA ARG A 292 8.04 -8.56 -5.93
C ARG A 292 9.33 -8.87 -6.69
N LEU A 293 9.41 -8.39 -7.92
CA LEU A 293 10.60 -8.47 -8.76
C LEU A 293 11.37 -7.15 -8.67
N VAL A 294 12.56 -7.19 -8.06
CA VAL A 294 13.42 -6.02 -7.85
C VAL A 294 14.56 -6.05 -8.86
N GLU A 295 14.69 -5.01 -9.67
CA GLU A 295 15.77 -4.90 -10.66
C GLU A 295 17.14 -4.73 -9.96
N GLY A 296 18.04 -5.66 -10.23
CA GLY A 296 19.43 -5.61 -9.82
C GLY A 296 20.29 -4.73 -10.74
N ARG A 297 21.59 -4.63 -10.44
CA ARG A 297 22.53 -3.82 -11.25
C ARG A 297 22.76 -4.37 -12.66
N GLU A 298 22.62 -5.69 -12.81
CA GLU A 298 22.87 -6.41 -14.08
C GLU A 298 21.61 -6.53 -14.94
N GLY A 299 20.54 -5.78 -14.64
CA GLY A 299 19.27 -5.83 -15.39
C GLY A 299 18.42 -7.07 -15.16
N THR A 300 18.87 -8.01 -14.31
CA THR A 300 18.09 -9.17 -13.84
C THR A 300 17.19 -8.80 -12.67
N PHE A 301 16.16 -9.61 -12.42
CA PHE A 301 15.26 -9.46 -11.28
C PHE A 301 15.66 -10.37 -10.11
N LEU A 302 15.68 -9.83 -8.90
CA LEU A 302 15.64 -10.57 -7.66
C LEU A 302 14.16 -10.76 -7.24
N PRO A 303 13.65 -11.99 -7.20
CA PRO A 303 12.30 -12.26 -6.73
C PRO A 303 12.25 -12.36 -5.20
N LEU A 304 11.30 -11.63 -4.63
CA LEU A 304 11.00 -11.58 -3.21
C LEU A 304 9.49 -11.76 -3.04
N VAL A 305 9.05 -12.42 -1.98
CA VAL A 305 7.63 -12.62 -1.69
C VAL A 305 7.25 -11.81 -0.46
N LYS A 306 6.15 -11.08 -0.54
CA LYS A 306 5.49 -10.48 0.62
C LYS A 306 4.17 -11.18 0.85
N LEU A 307 3.99 -11.72 2.04
CA LEU A 307 2.74 -12.36 2.46
C LEU A 307 1.87 -11.35 3.20
N TYR A 308 0.60 -11.26 2.80
CA TYR A 308 -0.43 -10.47 3.48
C TYR A 308 -1.31 -11.35 4.38
N THR A 309 -0.88 -12.59 4.62
CA THR A 309 -1.59 -13.60 5.42
C THR A 309 -1.18 -13.57 6.90
N PHE A 310 -0.19 -12.73 7.26
CA PHE A 310 0.12 -12.38 8.65
C PHE A 310 -0.82 -11.29 9.17
N ARG A 311 -1.20 -11.38 10.44
CA ARG A 311 -1.68 -10.22 11.19
C ARG A 311 -0.48 -9.50 11.79
N GLU A 312 -0.10 -8.35 11.22
CA GLU A 312 0.99 -7.55 11.78
C GLU A 312 0.51 -6.83 13.05
N GLN A 313 1.00 -7.26 14.22
CA GLN A 313 0.56 -6.74 15.52
C GLN A 313 1.46 -5.61 16.05
N ARG A 314 2.71 -5.51 15.58
CA ARG A 314 3.69 -4.54 16.10
C ARG A 314 3.25 -3.07 16.02
N PHE A 315 2.26 -2.73 15.18
CA PHE A 315 1.64 -1.41 15.11
C PHE A 315 0.10 -1.48 15.17
N ALA A 316 -0.48 -2.50 15.80
CA ALA A 316 -1.93 -2.68 15.89
C ALA A 316 -2.66 -1.50 16.53
N TYR A 317 -1.96 -0.69 17.34
CA TYR A 317 -2.50 0.54 17.90
C TYR A 317 -2.81 1.60 16.84
N ARG A 318 -2.16 1.57 15.67
CA ARG A 318 -2.21 2.63 14.66
C ARG A 318 -3.44 2.48 13.78
N LYS A 319 -4.59 2.90 14.29
CA LYS A 319 -5.85 2.95 13.53
C LYS A 319 -6.05 4.28 12.82
N ARG A 320 -5.53 5.38 13.37
CA ARG A 320 -5.65 6.75 12.83
C ARG A 320 -4.28 7.28 12.43
N ALA A 321 -4.22 8.00 11.32
CA ALA A 321 -3.04 8.69 10.83
C ALA A 321 -3.45 9.93 10.03
N VAL A 322 -2.59 10.94 10.01
CA VAL A 322 -2.71 12.13 9.16
C VAL A 322 -1.56 12.18 8.16
N ALA A 323 -1.66 13.01 7.12
CA ALA A 323 -0.65 13.08 6.05
C ALA A 323 0.77 13.37 6.57
N ALA A 324 0.90 14.18 7.62
CA ALA A 324 2.17 14.53 8.26
C ALA A 324 2.64 13.52 9.34
N SER A 325 1.89 12.43 9.58
CA SER A 325 2.28 11.45 10.59
C SER A 325 3.58 10.74 10.23
N ILE A 326 4.52 10.72 11.19
CA ILE A 326 5.71 9.89 11.08
C ILE A 326 5.34 8.41 10.89
N ARG A 327 6.12 7.70 10.09
CA ARG A 327 5.96 6.24 9.96
C ARG A 327 6.35 5.57 11.29
N PRO A 328 5.57 4.61 11.79
CA PRO A 328 5.76 4.06 13.12
C PRO A 328 7.10 3.29 13.25
N GLU A 329 7.59 2.65 12.18
CA GLU A 329 8.91 2.02 12.22
C GLU A 329 10.07 3.03 12.29
N GLN A 330 9.85 4.25 11.78
CA GLN A 330 10.80 5.34 11.90
C GLN A 330 10.80 5.90 13.34
N ALA A 331 9.63 6.07 13.95
CA ALA A 331 9.50 6.46 15.35
C ALA A 331 10.11 5.41 16.30
N ALA A 332 9.88 4.12 16.03
CA ALA A 332 10.51 3.02 16.76
C ALA A 332 12.04 3.05 16.66
N LEU A 333 12.58 3.31 15.47
CA LEU A 333 14.02 3.47 15.28
C LEU A 333 14.57 4.68 16.05
N ILE A 334 13.85 5.81 16.05
CA ILE A 334 14.23 6.99 16.83
C ILE A 334 14.27 6.66 18.33
N ALA A 335 13.22 6.02 18.85
CA ALA A 335 13.16 5.60 20.25
C ALA A 335 14.28 4.61 20.61
N TYR A 336 14.61 3.67 19.71
CA TYR A 336 15.71 2.73 19.89
C TYR A 336 17.07 3.45 19.98
N LEU A 337 17.36 4.37 19.06
CA LEU A 337 18.62 5.12 19.04
C LEU A 337 18.73 6.08 20.24
N ALA A 338 17.61 6.66 20.67
CA ALA A 338 17.56 7.56 21.81
C ALA A 338 17.67 6.82 23.15
N LYS A 339 17.40 5.50 23.21
CA LYS A 339 17.33 4.69 24.44
C LYS A 339 18.42 4.96 25.47
N PRO A 340 19.73 5.10 25.12
CA PRO A 340 20.78 5.37 26.10
C PRO A 340 20.65 6.71 26.84
N TYR A 341 19.81 7.62 26.32
CA TYR A 341 19.62 8.99 26.79
C TYR A 341 18.24 9.20 27.42
N LEU A 342 17.39 8.17 27.49
CA LEU A 342 16.05 8.26 28.07
C LEU A 342 16.07 7.89 29.56
N ALA A 343 15.27 8.60 30.35
CA ALA A 343 15.03 8.32 31.75
C ALA A 343 13.84 7.36 31.94
N LYS A 344 13.99 6.38 32.84
CA LYS A 344 12.88 5.52 33.26
C LYS A 344 11.89 6.34 34.08
N GLN A 345 10.59 6.06 33.95
CA GLN A 345 9.54 6.73 34.72
C GLN A 345 9.55 8.26 34.55
N ALA A 346 10.01 8.73 33.39
CA ALA A 346 10.05 10.15 33.04
C ALA A 346 8.66 10.75 32.85
N GLN A 347 8.58 12.06 33.06
CA GLN A 347 7.52 12.93 32.57
C GLN A 347 7.90 13.45 31.19
N ILE A 348 7.11 13.10 30.18
CA ILE A 348 7.46 13.32 28.77
C ILE A 348 6.45 14.24 28.12
N LEU A 349 6.96 15.13 27.27
CA LEU A 349 6.17 16.00 26.41
C LEU A 349 6.49 15.77 24.94
N ASP A 350 5.47 15.58 24.12
CA ASP A 350 5.56 15.75 22.67
C ASP A 350 4.80 17.03 22.28
N PRO A 351 5.50 18.15 21.99
CA PRO A 351 4.90 19.44 21.68
C PRO A 351 4.18 19.50 20.32
N PHE A 352 4.40 18.53 19.43
CA PHE A 352 3.80 18.46 18.09
C PHE A 352 3.36 17.03 17.79
N CYS A 353 2.51 16.48 18.66
CA CYS A 353 2.35 15.05 18.80
C CYS A 353 1.63 14.37 17.63
N GLY A 354 0.91 15.12 16.81
CA GLY A 354 0.03 14.58 15.78
C GLY A 354 -0.88 13.49 16.38
N VAL A 355 -0.81 12.29 15.82
CA VAL A 355 -1.58 11.11 16.27
C VAL A 355 -0.88 10.27 17.36
N GLY A 356 0.11 10.84 18.06
CA GLY A 356 0.73 10.25 19.25
C GLY A 356 1.83 9.21 19.03
N THR A 357 2.24 8.97 17.78
CA THR A 357 3.17 7.88 17.42
C THR A 357 4.51 7.95 18.17
N MET A 358 5.11 9.14 18.31
CA MET A 358 6.43 9.29 18.95
C MET A 358 6.40 8.90 20.44
N LEU A 359 5.35 9.31 21.16
CA LEU A 359 5.16 8.98 22.58
C LEU A 359 4.98 7.47 22.78
N LEU A 360 4.16 6.83 21.94
CA LEU A 360 3.90 5.39 22.05
C LEU A 360 5.15 4.54 21.78
N GLU A 361 5.93 4.89 20.75
CA GLU A 361 7.17 4.17 20.46
C GLU A 361 8.27 4.47 21.48
N ARG A 362 8.32 5.68 22.07
CA ARG A 362 9.19 5.98 23.21
C ARG A 362 8.84 5.09 24.39
N ASP A 363 7.57 5.07 24.82
CA ASP A 363 7.10 4.31 25.98
C ASP A 363 7.36 2.80 25.84
N ARG A 364 7.24 2.28 24.61
CA ARG A 364 7.58 0.89 24.27
C ARG A 364 9.03 0.54 24.62
N VAL A 365 9.97 1.46 24.38
CA VAL A 365 11.42 1.22 24.60
C VAL A 365 11.83 1.52 26.04
N CYS A 366 11.28 2.57 26.63
CA CYS A 366 11.51 2.97 28.01
C CYS A 366 10.17 3.42 28.60
N PRO A 367 9.57 2.69 29.58
CA PRO A 367 8.29 3.08 30.15
C PRO A 367 8.33 4.45 30.83
N ALA A 368 7.37 5.29 30.47
CA ALA A 368 7.13 6.61 31.03
C ALA A 368 6.31 6.52 32.32
N ARG A 369 6.42 7.55 33.19
CA ARG A 369 5.46 7.72 34.28
C ARG A 369 4.24 8.48 33.80
N MET A 370 4.46 9.56 33.05
CA MET A 370 3.41 10.40 32.47
C MET A 370 3.80 10.84 31.07
N MET A 371 2.84 10.85 30.15
CA MET A 371 3.00 11.31 28.78
C MET A 371 2.01 12.42 28.47
N TYR A 372 2.49 13.47 27.82
CA TYR A 372 1.70 14.61 27.35
C TYR A 372 1.94 14.82 25.86
N GLY A 373 0.87 15.01 25.10
CA GLY A 373 0.93 15.34 23.68
C GLY A 373 0.16 16.61 23.40
N ILE A 374 0.78 17.55 22.69
CA ILE A 374 0.18 18.81 22.29
C ILE A 374 0.15 18.87 20.76
N ASP A 375 -0.97 19.30 20.21
CA ASP A 375 -1.09 19.59 18.78
C ASP A 375 -2.16 20.67 18.57
N THR A 376 -2.01 21.46 17.51
CA THR A 376 -3.00 22.48 17.12
C THR A 376 -4.10 21.91 16.23
N PHE A 377 -3.92 20.71 15.68
CA PHE A 377 -4.88 20.07 14.80
C PHE A 377 -5.77 19.09 15.58
N GLY A 378 -7.03 19.48 15.80
CA GLY A 378 -8.00 18.72 16.59
C GLY A 378 -8.20 17.28 16.12
N GLU A 379 -8.30 17.05 14.81
CA GLU A 379 -8.44 15.69 14.26
C GLU A 379 -7.24 14.78 14.56
N ALA A 380 -6.03 15.36 14.67
CA ALA A 380 -4.86 14.61 15.05
C ALA A 380 -4.92 14.19 16.53
N ILE A 381 -5.39 15.08 17.41
CA ILE A 381 -5.63 14.80 18.83
C ILE A 381 -6.68 13.69 19.02
N ASP A 382 -7.80 13.74 18.30
CA ASP A 382 -8.80 12.68 18.33
C ASP A 382 -8.22 11.34 17.85
N GLY A 383 -7.40 11.40 16.80
CA GLY A 383 -6.65 10.24 16.31
C GLY A 383 -5.64 9.70 17.32
N ALA A 384 -4.99 10.59 18.08
CA ALA A 384 -4.02 10.23 19.11
C ALA A 384 -4.69 9.51 20.28
N TRP A 385 -5.86 9.98 20.72
CA TRP A 385 -6.69 9.31 21.73
C TRP A 385 -7.07 7.89 21.30
N GLU A 386 -7.56 7.71 20.08
CA GLU A 386 -7.96 6.40 19.59
C GLU A 386 -6.76 5.44 19.50
N ASN A 387 -5.63 5.91 18.97
CA ASN A 387 -4.41 5.12 18.88
C ASN A 387 -3.88 4.70 20.25
N THR A 388 -3.81 5.63 21.20
CA THR A 388 -3.32 5.38 22.56
C THR A 388 -4.23 4.42 23.33
N ARG A 389 -5.56 4.55 23.15
CA ARG A 389 -6.52 3.59 23.71
C ARG A 389 -6.29 2.17 23.19
N LEU A 390 -6.04 2.02 21.88
CA LEU A 390 -5.73 0.72 21.28
C LEU A 390 -4.36 0.17 21.70
N ALA A 391 -3.41 1.04 22.04
CA ALA A 391 -2.13 0.63 22.64
C ALA A 391 -2.26 0.17 24.10
N GLY A 392 -3.42 0.38 24.74
CA GLY A 392 -3.60 0.14 26.18
C GLY A 392 -2.76 1.08 27.05
N LYS A 393 -2.51 2.30 26.57
CA LYS A 393 -1.68 3.32 27.24
C LYS A 393 -2.52 4.51 27.66
N GLN A 394 -1.94 5.36 28.51
CA GLN A 394 -2.53 6.63 28.94
C GLN A 394 -1.60 7.78 28.56
N VAL A 395 -2.13 8.73 27.80
CA VAL A 395 -1.45 9.95 27.39
C VAL A 395 -2.42 11.10 27.56
N ASN A 396 -1.95 12.22 28.10
CA ASN A 396 -2.74 13.44 28.24
C ASN A 396 -2.59 14.27 26.97
N TYR A 397 -3.59 14.21 26.09
CA TYR A 397 -3.60 15.02 24.87
C TYR A 397 -4.29 16.35 25.07
N ILE A 398 -3.67 17.41 24.54
CA ILE A 398 -4.11 18.79 24.71
C ILE A 398 -4.18 19.44 23.34
N HIS A 399 -5.38 19.81 22.92
CA HIS A 399 -5.59 20.60 21.71
C HIS A 399 -5.30 22.08 22.00
N ARG A 400 -4.04 22.49 21.80
CA ARG A 400 -3.56 23.85 22.09
C ARG A 400 -2.28 24.14 21.32
N ASP A 401 -1.96 25.42 21.14
CA ASP A 401 -0.64 25.83 20.68
C ASP A 401 0.41 25.62 21.80
N PHE A 402 1.46 24.84 21.50
CA PHE A 402 2.61 24.61 22.38
C PHE A 402 3.20 25.91 22.94
N PHE A 403 3.27 26.98 22.15
CA PHE A 403 3.85 28.25 22.60
C PHE A 403 3.02 28.94 23.69
N THR A 404 1.74 28.59 23.81
CA THR A 404 0.83 29.10 24.86
C THR A 404 0.62 28.10 26.00
N PHE A 405 1.22 26.91 25.91
CA PHE A 405 1.06 25.87 26.90
C PHE A 405 1.77 26.22 28.21
N GLN A 406 1.13 25.88 29.32
CA GLN A 406 1.66 26.05 30.67
C GLN A 406 1.34 24.78 31.47
N HIS A 407 2.26 24.39 32.34
CA HIS A 407 2.08 23.23 33.21
C HIS A 407 2.68 23.48 34.59
N GLY A 408 2.10 22.86 35.62
CA GLY A 408 2.51 23.09 37.01
C GLY A 408 3.85 22.45 37.40
N TYR A 409 4.39 21.57 36.57
CA TYR A 409 5.69 20.94 36.78
C TYR A 409 6.50 20.87 35.47
N LEU A 410 7.80 20.63 35.62
CA LEU A 410 8.77 20.52 34.51
C LEU A 410 8.87 19.08 33.99
N PHE A 411 9.17 18.92 32.72
CA PHE A 411 9.34 17.64 32.05
C PHE A 411 10.79 17.17 32.06
N ASP A 412 10.99 15.87 32.22
CA ASP A 412 12.31 15.25 32.08
C ASP A 412 12.72 15.16 30.61
N GLU A 413 11.74 15.00 29.71
CA GLU A 413 11.97 14.78 28.29
C GLU A 413 11.01 15.55 27.40
N ILE A 414 11.55 16.09 26.31
CA ILE A 414 10.79 16.48 25.13
C ILE A 414 11.17 15.56 23.98
N ILE A 415 10.21 14.86 23.39
CA ILE A 415 10.43 14.02 22.20
C ILE A 415 9.44 14.39 21.11
N THR A 416 9.93 14.73 19.91
CA THR A 416 9.04 15.21 18.84
C THR A 416 9.62 14.97 17.45
N ASN A 417 8.70 14.70 16.52
CA ASN A 417 8.93 14.92 15.09
C ASN A 417 8.66 16.40 14.81
N MET A 418 9.69 17.19 14.53
CA MET A 418 9.56 18.63 14.32
C MET A 418 8.73 18.91 13.04
N PRO A 419 7.88 19.95 13.04
CA PRO A 419 7.11 20.31 11.86
C PRO A 419 8.03 20.76 10.72
N GLU A 420 7.71 20.34 9.50
CA GLU A 420 8.37 20.84 8.29
C GLU A 420 8.01 22.32 8.07
N ARG A 421 8.90 23.07 7.40
CA ARG A 421 8.67 24.50 7.08
C ARG A 421 7.38 24.78 6.32
N GLY A 422 6.92 23.85 5.48
CA GLY A 422 5.72 24.07 4.65
C GLY A 422 5.83 25.32 3.79
N LYS A 423 4.81 26.19 3.85
CA LYS A 423 4.73 27.46 3.09
C LYS A 423 5.30 28.67 3.81
N THR A 424 5.84 28.48 5.01
CA THR A 424 6.27 29.56 5.91
C THR A 424 7.56 30.23 5.42
N SER A 425 7.70 31.54 5.66
CA SER A 425 8.91 32.28 5.30
C SER A 425 10.13 31.80 6.10
N ARG A 426 11.35 32.11 5.64
CA ARG A 426 12.57 31.70 6.35
C ARG A 426 12.69 32.38 7.71
N GLU A 427 12.21 33.61 7.80
CA GLU A 427 12.22 34.48 8.98
C GLU A 427 11.24 33.97 10.04
N GLU A 428 9.99 33.69 9.65
CA GLU A 428 8.98 33.09 10.54
C GLU A 428 9.42 31.71 11.03
N HIS A 429 10.04 30.90 10.15
CA HIS A 429 10.56 29.60 10.55
C HIS A 429 11.77 29.72 11.50
N ALA A 430 12.62 30.73 11.31
CA ALA A 430 13.69 31.04 12.27
C ALA A 430 13.13 31.41 13.65
N LEU A 431 12.08 32.25 13.67
CA LEU A 431 11.40 32.67 14.88
C LEU A 431 10.70 31.49 15.57
N PHE A 432 10.11 30.57 14.81
CA PHE A 432 9.53 29.34 15.34
C PHE A 432 10.57 28.53 16.14
N TYR A 433 11.76 28.29 15.57
CA TYR A 433 12.83 27.57 16.29
C TYR A 433 13.35 28.35 17.49
N GLN A 434 13.41 29.68 17.42
CA GLN A 434 13.78 30.49 18.57
C GLN A 434 12.78 30.31 19.72
N LYS A 435 11.49 30.54 19.45
CA LYS A 435 10.41 30.38 20.44
C LYS A 435 10.34 28.95 20.98
N PHE A 436 10.61 27.96 20.14
CA PHE A 436 10.62 26.55 20.54
C PHE A 436 11.68 26.30 21.62
N PHE A 437 12.91 26.75 21.41
CA PHE A 437 13.98 26.54 22.39
C PHE A 437 13.75 27.36 23.66
N GLU A 438 13.19 28.56 23.59
CA GLU A 438 12.78 29.35 24.78
C GLU A 438 11.74 28.58 25.59
N LYS A 439 10.70 28.09 24.91
CA LYS A 439 9.63 27.36 25.57
C LYS A 439 10.07 26.01 26.13
N ALA A 440 10.94 25.30 25.41
CA ALA A 440 11.54 24.06 25.89
C ALA A 440 12.41 24.30 27.14
N GLU A 441 13.15 25.41 27.19
CA GLU A 441 13.94 25.79 28.35
C GLU A 441 13.07 26.06 29.59
N GLU A 442 11.92 26.71 29.41
CA GLU A 442 10.94 26.92 30.50
C GLU A 442 10.33 25.61 31.02
N LEU A 443 10.10 24.64 30.14
CA LEU A 443 9.34 23.43 30.46
C LEU A 443 10.21 22.24 30.85
N LEU A 444 11.51 22.24 30.57
CA LEU A 444 12.42 21.16 30.93
C LEU A 444 13.01 21.34 32.32
N THR A 445 13.17 20.23 33.04
CA THR A 445 14.01 20.14 34.24
C THR A 445 15.46 20.54 33.93
N ASP A 446 16.24 20.90 34.95
CA ASP A 446 17.66 21.27 34.79
C ASP A 446 18.54 20.16 34.19
N SER A 447 18.08 18.90 34.27
CA SER A 447 18.70 17.71 33.67
C SER A 447 17.89 17.15 32.49
N GLY A 448 16.98 17.95 31.93
CA GLY A 448 16.06 17.51 30.90
C GLY A 448 16.74 17.21 29.57
N THR A 449 16.15 16.30 28.79
CA THR A 449 16.67 15.89 27.47
C THR A 449 15.64 16.15 26.37
N MET A 450 16.09 16.68 25.24
CA MET A 450 15.31 16.77 24.01
C MET A 450 15.76 15.74 22.98
N VAL A 451 14.79 15.04 22.40
CA VAL A 451 14.95 14.08 21.30
C VAL A 451 14.19 14.63 20.10
N LEU A 452 14.90 15.34 19.22
CA LEU A 452 14.30 16.06 18.10
C LEU A 452 14.61 15.36 16.78
N TYR A 453 13.58 14.94 16.05
CA TYR A 453 13.71 14.47 14.68
C TYR A 453 13.29 15.58 13.70
N SER A 454 14.19 16.01 12.81
CA SER A 454 13.95 17.19 11.96
C SER A 454 14.78 17.17 10.67
N ASN A 455 14.27 17.79 9.61
CA ASN A 455 15.02 18.11 8.39
C ASN A 455 15.68 19.50 8.41
N GLU A 456 15.52 20.27 9.48
CA GLU A 456 15.93 21.67 9.59
C GLU A 456 17.17 21.83 10.50
N LYS A 457 18.19 21.02 10.20
CA LYS A 457 19.45 20.91 10.97
C LYS A 457 20.11 22.26 11.26
N ASN A 458 20.08 23.19 10.30
CA ASN A 458 20.73 24.49 10.44
C ASN A 458 20.05 25.38 11.50
N TYR A 459 18.73 25.30 11.65
CA TYR A 459 18.00 26.07 12.64
C TYR A 459 18.26 25.54 14.06
N ILE A 460 18.26 24.22 14.23
CA ILE A 460 18.62 23.58 15.50
C ILE A 460 20.06 23.95 15.92
N LYS A 461 21.03 23.80 15.00
CA LYS A 461 22.42 24.18 15.28
C LYS A 461 22.61 25.66 15.57
N LYS A 462 21.82 26.54 14.94
CA LYS A 462 21.81 27.97 15.28
C LYS A 462 21.38 28.18 16.73
N GLN A 463 20.29 27.56 17.17
CA GLN A 463 19.80 27.72 18.55
C GLN A 463 20.79 27.18 19.58
N LEU A 464 21.42 26.04 19.30
CA LEU A 464 22.47 25.47 20.17
C LEU A 464 23.72 26.35 20.30
N ARG A 465 24.02 27.21 19.31
CA ARG A 465 25.12 28.19 19.41
C ARG A 465 24.73 29.45 20.17
N LEU A 466 23.45 29.82 20.11
CA LEU A 466 22.93 31.03 20.76
C LEU A 466 22.60 30.81 22.23
N ARG A 467 22.39 29.55 22.66
CA ARG A 467 21.94 29.20 24.00
C ARG A 467 22.96 28.30 24.69
N ASN A 468 23.62 28.82 25.71
CA ASN A 468 24.59 28.06 26.51
C ASN A 468 23.91 26.99 27.40
N GLY A 469 22.61 27.14 27.68
CA GLY A 469 21.83 26.21 28.49
C GLY A 469 21.50 24.87 27.80
N PHE A 470 21.90 24.67 26.54
CA PHE A 470 21.70 23.41 25.82
C PHE A 470 23.00 22.88 25.23
N THR A 471 23.19 21.57 25.32
CA THR A 471 24.35 20.87 24.75
C THR A 471 23.89 19.71 23.88
N LEU A 472 24.39 19.66 22.65
CA LEU A 472 24.20 18.51 21.77
C LEU A 472 25.00 17.31 22.29
N LEU A 473 24.31 16.27 22.74
CA LEU A 473 24.92 15.01 23.15
C LEU A 473 25.21 14.11 21.95
N LYS A 474 24.29 14.07 20.98
CA LYS A 474 24.40 13.20 19.82
C LYS A 474 23.59 13.71 18.63
N GLU A 475 24.12 13.48 17.44
CA GLU A 475 23.44 13.73 16.17
C GLU A 475 23.52 12.46 15.31
N TYR A 476 22.38 11.99 14.84
CA TYR A 476 22.24 10.83 13.97
C TYR A 476 21.68 11.29 12.62
N SER A 477 22.37 10.97 11.53
CA SER A 477 21.84 11.18 10.18
C SER A 477 20.84 10.06 9.88
N MET A 478 19.59 10.40 9.55
CA MET A 478 18.51 9.40 9.45
C MET A 478 18.23 8.92 8.01
N ASP A 479 18.88 9.53 7.01
CA ASP A 479 18.82 9.14 5.60
C ASP A 479 20.16 9.37 4.89
N GLU A 480 20.42 8.68 3.77
CA GLU A 480 21.72 8.75 3.07
C GLU A 480 22.10 10.17 2.62
N LYS A 481 21.14 11.06 2.40
CA LYS A 481 21.39 12.44 1.96
C LYS A 481 21.64 13.38 3.15
N GLY A 482 21.45 12.91 4.38
CA GLY A 482 21.58 13.71 5.60
C GLY A 482 20.52 14.81 5.72
N ILE A 483 19.37 14.65 5.04
CA ILE A 483 18.29 15.64 5.07
C ILE A 483 17.65 15.63 6.46
N TYR A 484 17.16 14.48 6.89
CA TYR A 484 16.60 14.26 8.21
C TYR A 484 17.69 13.83 9.21
N ASN A 485 17.64 14.41 10.39
CA ASN A 485 18.57 14.13 11.47
C ASN A 485 17.79 13.95 12.79
N LEU A 486 18.30 13.10 13.66
CA LEU A 486 17.85 12.96 15.04
C LEU A 486 18.89 13.59 15.96
N PHE A 487 18.46 14.54 16.79
CA PHE A 487 19.28 15.27 17.73
C PHE A 487 18.92 14.87 19.15
N ILE A 488 19.94 14.51 19.94
CA ILE A 488 19.83 14.32 21.37
C ILE A 488 20.51 15.50 22.05
N ILE A 489 19.75 16.29 22.79
CA ILE A 489 20.21 17.56 23.38
C ILE A 489 19.90 17.53 24.87
N ALA A 490 20.90 17.78 25.71
CA ALA A 490 20.70 17.95 27.15
C ALA A 490 20.57 19.43 27.50
N LYS A 491 19.67 19.76 28.43
CA LYS A 491 19.71 21.03 29.14
C LYS A 491 20.86 20.99 30.16
N ARG A 492 21.64 22.06 30.25
CA ARG A 492 22.74 22.25 31.22
C ARG A 492 22.54 23.58 31.95
N LYS A 493 22.96 23.62 33.22
CA LYS A 493 23.15 24.89 33.94
C LYS A 493 24.41 25.59 33.47
#